data_AF-A0A6I7NHD2-F1
#
_entry.id   AF-A0A6I7NHD2-F1
#
_cell.length_a   1.000
_cell.length_b   1.000
_cell.length_c   1.000
_cell.angle_alpha   90.00
_cell.angle_beta   90.00
_cell.angle_gamma   90.00
#
_symmetry.space_group_name_H-M   'P 1'
#
loop_
_entity.id
_entity.type
_entity.pdbx_description
1 polymer ?
#
loop_
_entity_poly.entity_id
_entity_poly.type
_entity_poly.pdbx_seq_one_letter_code
_entity_poly.pdbx_strand_id
1 'polypeptide(L)'
;MHCDSTLKNRVKRAQGQMAGVLNMMESGATCENIVVQLKAVRSSIDKALGLLTAHHLLQTIESRQNLEDDAVKAAVELIVKAM
;
A
#
# COMPACT_ATOMS: atom_id res chain seq x y z
N MET A 1 14.12 10.95 2.89
CA MET A 1 12.84 10.21 2.85
C MET A 1 12.27 10.11 4.26
N HIS A 2 11.45 11.09 4.63
CA HIS A 2 10.54 10.98 5.77
C HIS A 2 9.33 10.22 5.24
N CYS A 3 9.05 9.00 5.72
CA CYS A 3 7.96 8.18 5.21
C CYS A 3 6.67 8.99 5.24
N ASP A 4 6.08 9.26 4.06
CA ASP A 4 4.91 10.12 3.92
C ASP A 4 3.82 9.69 4.92
N SER A 5 3.22 10.68 5.59
CA SER A 5 2.11 10.51 6.53
C SER A 5 1.02 9.61 5.97
N THR A 6 0.76 9.68 4.65
CA THR A 6 -0.21 8.84 3.94
C THR A 6 0.17 7.36 3.98
N LEU A 7 1.44 7.03 3.69
CA LEU A 7 1.93 5.65 3.70
C LEU A 7 1.92 5.10 5.12
N LYS A 8 2.36 5.89 6.10
CA LYS A 8 2.28 5.54 7.53
C LYS A 8 0.84 5.24 7.96
N ASN A 9 -0.13 6.05 7.51
CA ASN A 9 -1.54 5.85 7.82
C ASN A 9 -2.14 4.60 7.13
N ARG A 10 -1.60 4.18 5.99
CA ARG A 10 -1.99 2.90 5.35
C ARG A 10 -1.45 1.71 6.12
N VAL A 11 -0.18 1.74 6.52
CA VAL A 11 0.43 0.69 7.34
C VAL A 11 -0.27 0.56 8.69
N LYS A 12 -0.58 1.68 9.37
CA LYS A 12 -1.37 1.67 10.62
C LYS A 12 -2.76 1.02 10.44
N ARG A 13 -3.42 1.27 9.30
CA ARG A 13 -4.71 0.63 8.99
C ARG A 13 -4.56 -0.88 8.82
N ALA A 14 -3.57 -1.33 8.04
CA ALA A 14 -3.29 -2.76 7.89
C ALA A 14 -2.95 -3.44 9.23
N GLN A 15 -2.22 -2.76 10.11
CA GLN A 15 -1.96 -3.22 11.48
C GLN A 15 -3.26 -3.43 12.28
N GLY A 16 -4.18 -2.46 12.25
CA GLY A 16 -5.48 -2.57 12.93
C GLY A 16 -6.35 -3.70 12.36
N GLN A 17 -6.35 -3.87 11.03
CA GLN A 17 -7.04 -4.98 10.38
C GLN A 17 -6.47 -6.34 10.81
N MET A 18 -5.14 -6.46 10.91
CA MET A 18 -4.50 -7.69 11.40
C MET A 18 -4.83 -8.01 12.85
N ALA A 19 -4.86 -7.00 13.73
CA ALA A 19 -5.34 -7.21 15.10
C ALA A 19 -6.80 -7.71 15.12
N GLY A 20 -7.65 -7.17 14.24
CA GLY A 20 -9.01 -7.67 14.05
C GLY A 20 -9.08 -9.14 13.62
N VAL A 21 -8.21 -9.56 12.69
CA VAL A 21 -8.12 -10.96 12.26
C VAL A 21 -7.74 -11.89 13.43
N LEU A 22 -6.77 -11.50 14.26
CA LEU A 22 -6.38 -12.29 15.43
C LEU A 22 -7.56 -12.45 16.40
N ASN A 23 -8.26 -11.36 16.72
CA ASN A 23 -9.45 -11.41 17.59
C ASN A 23 -10.55 -12.32 17.01
N MET A 24 -10.73 -12.33 15.68
CA MET A 24 -11.68 -13.22 15.01
C MET A 24 -11.29 -14.69 15.18
N MET A 25 -9.99 -15.01 15.10
CA MET A 25 -9.49 -16.37 15.32
C MET A 25 -9.72 -16.80 16.77
N GLU A 26 -9.42 -15.94 17.74
CA GLU A 26 -9.65 -16.18 19.16
C GLU A 26 -11.13 -16.35 19.50
N SER A 27 -12.00 -15.63 18.80
CA SER A 27 -13.46 -15.71 18.95
C SER A 27 -14.10 -16.88 18.17
N GLY A 28 -13.30 -17.74 17.53
CA GLY A 28 -13.79 -18.91 16.80
C GLY A 28 -14.54 -18.58 15.49
N ALA A 29 -14.22 -17.46 14.83
CA ALA A 29 -14.79 -17.13 13.54
C ALA A 29 -14.46 -18.19 12.47
N THR A 30 -15.34 -18.35 11.49
CA THR A 30 -15.15 -19.32 10.41
C THR A 30 -13.93 -18.97 9.55
N CYS A 31 -13.27 -20.00 9.00
CA CYS A 31 -12.15 -19.81 8.09
C CYS A 31 -12.52 -18.94 6.88
N GLU A 32 -13.76 -19.02 6.38
CA GLU A 32 -14.25 -18.19 5.28
C GLU A 32 -14.22 -16.71 5.64
N ASN A 33 -14.73 -16.34 6.82
CA ASN A 33 -14.70 -14.95 7.31
C ASN A 33 -13.26 -14.46 7.51
N ILE A 34 -12.38 -15.31 8.05
CA ILE A 34 -10.95 -14.99 8.22
C ILE A 34 -10.30 -14.74 6.86
N VAL A 35 -10.57 -15.58 5.86
CA VAL A 35 -10.03 -15.43 4.49
C VAL A 35 -10.47 -14.11 3.86
N VAL A 36 -11.74 -13.71 4.03
CA VAL A 36 -12.24 -12.41 3.54
C VAL A 36 -11.44 -11.25 4.15
N GLN A 37 -11.22 -11.27 5.47
CA GLN A 37 -10.47 -10.20 6.13
C GLN A 37 -8.98 -10.20 5.76
N LEU A 38 -8.35 -11.37 5.64
CA LEU A 38 -6.97 -11.48 5.17
C LEU A 38 -6.81 -10.96 3.73
N LYS A 39 -7.78 -11.19 2.85
CA LYS A 39 -7.79 -10.59 1.51
C LYS A 39 -7.86 -9.07 1.57
N ALA A 40 -8.65 -8.50 2.49
CA ALA A 40 -8.72 -7.06 2.69
C ALA A 40 -7.38 -6.49 3.21
N VAL A 41 -6.73 -7.17 4.16
CA VAL A 41 -5.39 -6.80 4.64
C VAL A 41 -4.39 -6.82 3.48
N ARG A 42 -4.36 -7.91 2.70
CA ARG A 42 -3.47 -8.06 1.55
C ARG A 42 -3.65 -6.89 0.56
N SER A 43 -4.88 -6.56 0.20
CA SER A 43 -5.16 -5.42 -0.69
C SER A 43 -4.67 -4.08 -0.11
N SER A 44 -4.83 -3.85 1.19
CA SER A 44 -4.29 -2.64 1.85
C SER A 44 -2.76 -2.57 1.76
N ILE A 45 -2.08 -3.71 1.92
CA ILE A 45 -0.63 -3.83 1.85
C ILE A 45 -0.14 -3.66 0.40
N ASP A 46 -0.78 -4.31 -0.56
CA ASP A 46 -0.42 -4.22 -1.99
C ASP A 46 -0.44 -2.77 -2.47
N LYS A 47 -1.45 -1.99 -2.06
CA LYS A 47 -1.54 -0.55 -2.35
C LYS A 47 -0.42 0.27 -1.72
N ALA A 48 -0.03 -0.07 -0.49
CA ALA A 48 1.09 0.59 0.19
C ALA A 48 2.43 0.30 -0.49
N LEU A 49 2.66 -0.97 -0.87
CA LEU A 49 3.81 -1.41 -1.66
C LEU A 49 3.86 -0.68 -3.00
N GLY A 50 2.75 -0.64 -3.71
CA GLY A 50 2.63 0.05 -4.99
C GLY A 50 3.01 1.51 -4.92
N LEU A 51 2.49 2.24 -3.92
CA LEU A 51 2.85 3.63 -3.66
C LEU A 51 4.35 3.77 -3.37
N LEU A 52 4.91 2.93 -2.49
CA LEU A 52 6.33 3.00 -2.13
C LEU A 52 7.24 2.76 -3.33
N THR A 53 6.93 1.73 -4.13
CA THR A 53 7.67 1.41 -5.35
C THR A 53 7.60 2.55 -6.37
N ALA A 54 6.42 3.16 -6.57
CA ALA A 54 6.29 4.27 -7.50
C ALA A 54 7.06 5.53 -7.04
N HIS A 55 7.09 5.82 -5.73
CA HIS A 55 7.92 6.89 -5.20
C HIS A 55 9.41 6.60 -5.36
N HIS A 56 9.83 5.35 -5.14
CA HIS A 56 11.22 4.95 -5.35
C HIS A 56 11.64 5.10 -6.82
N LEU A 57 10.74 4.76 -7.75
CA LEU A 57 10.95 4.94 -9.18
C LEU A 57 11.12 6.43 -9.54
N LEU A 58 10.25 7.31 -9.03
CA LEU A 58 10.36 8.77 -9.22
C LEU A 58 11.73 9.29 -8.76
N GLN A 59 12.12 8.97 -7.53
CA GLN A 59 13.42 9.39 -6.98
C GLN A 59 14.60 8.91 -7.83
N THR A 60 14.50 7.69 -8.37
CA THR A 60 15.54 7.11 -9.24
C THR A 60 15.59 7.83 -10.60
N ILE A 61 14.46 8.30 -11.12
CA ILE A 61 14.38 9.03 -12.38
C ILE A 61 14.84 10.50 -12.20
N GLU A 62 14.34 11.19 -11.18
CA GLU A 62 14.72 12.58 -10.84
C GLU A 62 16.23 12.70 -10.62
N SER A 63 16.85 11.72 -9.94
CA SER A 63 18.30 11.70 -9.70
C SER A 63 19.16 11.45 -10.95
N ARG A 64 18.56 11.07 -12.08
CA ARG A 64 19.26 10.75 -13.34
C ARG A 64 19.16 11.81 -14.44
N GLN A 65 18.44 12.93 -14.22
CA GLN A 65 18.25 14.09 -15.11
C GLN A 65 18.04 13.79 -16.62
N ASN A 66 16.78 13.80 -17.08
CA ASN A 66 16.30 14.26 -18.42
C ASN A 66 14.84 13.86 -18.75
N LEU A 67 13.93 13.87 -17.79
CA LEU A 67 12.50 13.61 -18.07
C LEU A 67 11.68 14.76 -17.49
N GLU A 68 10.75 15.32 -18.28
CA GLU A 68 9.80 16.31 -17.79
C GLU A 68 9.02 15.73 -16.60
N ASP A 69 9.11 16.41 -15.45
CA ASP A 69 8.57 15.99 -14.15
C ASP A 69 7.08 15.61 -14.21
N ASP A 70 6.32 16.25 -15.10
CA ASP A 70 4.87 16.03 -15.22
C ASP A 70 4.52 14.70 -15.88
N ALA A 71 5.32 14.24 -16.86
CA ALA A 71 5.10 12.95 -17.51
C ALA A 71 5.35 11.77 -16.56
N VAL A 72 6.36 11.91 -15.68
CA VAL A 72 6.71 10.87 -14.70
C VAL A 72 5.67 10.81 -13.58
N LYS A 73 5.21 11.97 -13.07
CA LYS A 73 4.11 12.02 -12.09
C LYS A 73 2.82 11.41 -12.62
N ALA A 74 2.45 11.72 -13.87
CA ALA A 74 1.26 11.14 -14.49
C ALA A 74 1.35 9.62 -14.63
N ALA A 75 2.51 9.08 -15.01
CA ALA A 75 2.73 7.64 -15.11
C ALA A 75 2.64 6.95 -13.73
N VAL A 76 3.17 7.57 -12.68
CA VAL A 76 3.05 7.06 -11.30
C VAL A 76 1.61 7.04 -10.82
N GLU A 77 0.84 8.09 -11.08
CA GLU A 77 -0.59 8.08 -10.74
C GLU A 77 -1.35 6.96 -11.45
N LEU A 78 -1.03 6.68 -12.71
CA LEU A 78 -1.66 5.59 -13.47
C LEU A 78 -1.31 4.22 -12.88
N ILE A 79 -0.04 4.00 -12.53
CA ILE A 79 0.41 2.78 -11.87
C ILE A 79 -0.35 2.60 -10.54
N VAL A 80 -0.43 3.65 -9.71
CA VAL A 80 -1.13 3.62 -8.42
C VAL A 80 -2.64 3.38 -8.59
N LYS A 81 -3.28 3.96 -9.61
CA LYS A 81 -4.71 3.76 -9.92
C LYS A 81 -5.02 2.35 -10.44
N ALA A 82 -4.05 1.67 -11.03
CA ALA A 82 -4.19 0.31 -11.55
C ALA A 82 -4.06 -0.79 -10.48
N MET A 83 -3.75 -0.42 -9.22
CA MET A 83 -3.55 -1.33 -8.08
C MET A 83 -4.69 -1.30 -7.05
#